data_AF-M7A422-F1
#
_entry.id   AF-M7A422-F1
#
_cell.length_a   1.000
_cell.length_b   1.000
_cell.length_c   1.000
_cell.angle_alpha   90.00
_cell.angle_beta   90.00
_cell.angle_gamma   90.00
#
_symmetry.space_group_name_H-M   'P 1'
#
loop_
_entity.id
_entity.type
_entity.pdbx_description
1 polymer ?
#
loop_
_entity_poly.entity_id
_entity_poly.type
_entity_poly.pdbx_seq_one_letter_code
_entity_poly.pdbx_strand_id
1 'polypeptide(L)'
;MALLDFENKTGKCNGTTETNNVVSAFVTPGTYKGIKFILGVPENKNHLDANNQPSPLNSTGMFWSWTSGFKFLKLDFETAETGSTGSAVHIGSANCTGSGSSSTCARINRIPVTLTPEGGFNPATQEIKIDIQALLNGTDLTANQYASLCMSGLTGITSTGCPIIFPNIGLDLNAGTPTTPTKTVFSIKAKINKNRPNKIFVRAFWRYNT
;
A
#
# COMPACT_ATOMS: atom_id res chain seq x y z
N MET A 1 1.39 -14.15 4.44
CA MET A 1 1.26 -12.77 3.93
C MET A 1 -0.10 -12.65 3.28
N ALA A 2 -0.68 -11.45 3.25
CA ALA A 2 -1.95 -11.22 2.58
C ALA A 2 -1.83 -10.02 1.64
N LEU A 3 -2.59 -10.05 0.54
CA LEU A 3 -2.86 -8.89 -0.28
C LEU A 3 -4.29 -8.46 0.01
N LEU A 4 -4.47 -7.27 0.56
CA LEU A 4 -5.76 -6.63 0.53
C LEU A 4 -6.00 -6.08 -0.87
N ASP A 5 -7.21 -6.29 -1.37
CA ASP A 5 -7.67 -5.95 -2.68
C ASP A 5 -9.12 -5.46 -2.63
N PHE A 6 -9.33 -4.18 -2.88
CA PHE A 6 -10.65 -3.59 -2.97
C PHE A 6 -11.17 -3.47 -4.41
N GLU A 7 -10.32 -3.73 -5.41
CA GLU A 7 -10.62 -3.63 -6.84
C GLU A 7 -11.39 -4.85 -7.32
N ASN A 8 -12.50 -4.64 -8.03
CA ASN A 8 -13.43 -5.69 -8.43
C ASN A 8 -13.64 -5.78 -9.96
N LYS A 9 -12.66 -5.30 -10.75
CA LYS A 9 -12.72 -5.26 -12.23
C LYS A 9 -13.97 -4.54 -12.79
N THR A 10 -14.50 -3.56 -12.07
CA THR A 10 -15.60 -2.72 -12.55
C THR A 10 -15.11 -1.34 -12.98
N GLY A 11 -15.79 -0.71 -13.94
CA GLY A 11 -15.35 0.55 -14.52
C GLY A 11 -14.01 0.38 -15.25
N LYS A 12 -13.04 1.24 -14.97
CA LYS A 12 -11.69 1.19 -15.56
C LYS A 12 -10.69 0.34 -14.77
N CYS A 13 -11.16 -0.36 -13.74
CA CYS A 13 -10.36 -1.31 -13.00
C CYS A 13 -9.99 -2.50 -13.90
N ASN A 14 -8.70 -2.75 -14.13
CA ASN A 14 -8.19 -3.78 -15.04
C ASN A 14 -7.67 -5.04 -14.32
N GLY A 15 -7.92 -5.17 -13.02
CA GLY A 15 -7.54 -6.32 -12.19
C GLY A 15 -8.51 -7.50 -12.25
N THR A 16 -8.71 -8.15 -11.11
CA THR A 16 -9.54 -9.35 -10.92
C THR A 16 -10.94 -9.01 -10.43
N THR A 17 -11.91 -9.90 -10.66
CA THR A 17 -13.27 -9.76 -10.11
C THR A 17 -13.32 -10.05 -8.62
N GLU A 18 -12.43 -10.94 -8.17
CA GLU A 18 -12.21 -11.30 -6.78
C GLU A 18 -11.66 -10.10 -6.01
N THR A 19 -12.17 -9.89 -4.80
CA THR A 19 -11.67 -8.91 -3.84
C THR A 19 -11.22 -9.62 -2.58
N ASN A 20 -10.36 -8.98 -1.81
CA ASN A 20 -9.98 -9.43 -0.48
C ASN A 20 -9.86 -8.23 0.46
N ASN A 21 -10.87 -7.98 1.29
CA ASN A 21 -10.86 -6.90 2.27
C ASN A 21 -10.54 -7.38 3.69
N VAL A 22 -10.15 -8.65 3.84
CA VAL A 22 -9.87 -9.27 5.13
C VAL A 22 -8.45 -9.79 5.17
N VAL A 23 -7.85 -9.69 6.34
CA VAL A 23 -6.67 -10.47 6.66
C VAL A 23 -6.98 -11.40 7.81
N SER A 24 -6.77 -12.70 7.58
CA SER A 24 -7.03 -13.75 8.55
C SER A 24 -5.72 -14.29 9.12
N ALA A 25 -5.70 -14.51 10.43
CA ALA A 25 -4.61 -15.16 11.13
C ALA A 25 -5.17 -15.94 12.31
N PHE A 26 -4.54 -17.07 12.64
CA PHE A 26 -4.78 -17.75 13.91
C PHE A 26 -3.99 -17.04 14.99
N VAL A 27 -4.68 -16.62 16.04
CA VAL A 27 -4.08 -15.92 17.18
C VAL A 27 -4.60 -16.54 18.47
N THR A 28 -3.77 -16.59 19.50
CA THR A 28 -4.17 -17.14 20.81
C THR A 28 -5.29 -16.29 21.41
N PRO A 29 -6.32 -16.86 22.03
CA PRO A 29 -7.32 -16.04 22.74
C PRO A 29 -6.65 -15.12 23.78
N GLY A 30 -7.04 -13.85 23.83
CA GLY A 30 -6.48 -12.89 24.78
C GLY A 30 -6.78 -11.43 24.42
N THR A 31 -6.33 -10.53 25.30
CA THR A 31 -6.42 -9.08 25.10
C THR A 31 -5.14 -8.57 24.45
N TYR A 32 -5.27 -7.82 23.37
CA TYR A 32 -4.15 -7.29 22.61
C TYR A 32 -3.98 -5.80 22.87
N LYS A 33 -2.77 -5.36 23.21
CA LYS A 33 -2.44 -3.93 23.36
C LYS A 33 -2.52 -3.14 22.05
N GLY A 34 -2.45 -3.85 20.92
CA GLY A 34 -2.35 -3.25 19.60
C GLY A 34 -2.03 -4.28 18.53
N ILE A 35 -1.70 -3.79 17.35
CA ILE A 35 -1.32 -4.59 16.19
C ILE A 35 -0.09 -4.01 15.52
N LYS A 36 0.80 -4.90 15.06
CA LYS A 36 1.98 -4.55 14.28
C LYS A 36 1.97 -5.31 12.96
N PHE A 37 2.29 -4.61 11.88
CA PHE A 37 2.47 -5.23 10.59
C PHE A 37 3.48 -4.43 9.75
N ILE A 38 3.95 -5.04 8.66
CA ILE A 38 4.74 -4.34 7.65
C ILE A 38 3.89 -4.24 6.39
N LEU A 39 3.74 -3.03 5.87
CA LEU A 39 3.26 -2.81 4.50
C LEU A 39 4.42 -3.04 3.53
N GLY A 40 4.35 -4.16 2.81
CA GLY A 40 5.29 -4.53 1.77
C GLY A 40 5.60 -6.01 1.66
N VAL A 41 6.40 -6.36 0.64
CA VAL A 41 6.81 -7.74 0.34
C VAL A 41 8.24 -7.96 0.86
N PRO A 42 8.56 -9.07 1.56
CA PRO A 42 9.92 -9.40 1.99
C PRO A 42 10.94 -9.38 0.85
N GLU A 43 12.19 -9.01 1.13
CA GLU A 43 13.22 -8.81 0.09
C GLU A 43 13.45 -10.04 -0.78
N ASN A 44 13.63 -11.19 -0.13
CA ASN A 44 13.80 -12.48 -0.80
C ASN A 44 12.58 -12.95 -1.62
N LYS A 45 11.46 -12.22 -1.55
CA LYS A 45 10.24 -12.47 -2.34
C LYS A 45 9.89 -11.34 -3.30
N ASN A 46 10.52 -10.16 -3.16
CA ASN A 46 10.05 -8.95 -3.82
C ASN A 46 10.28 -8.92 -5.34
N HIS A 47 11.27 -9.67 -5.82
CA HIS A 47 11.66 -9.69 -7.23
C HIS A 47 11.54 -11.09 -7.85
N LEU A 48 10.76 -11.98 -7.21
CA LEU A 48 10.41 -13.26 -7.80
C LEU A 48 9.54 -13.06 -9.04
N ASP A 49 9.66 -13.95 -10.02
CA ASP A 49 8.80 -13.96 -11.20
C ASP A 49 7.35 -14.25 -10.79
N ALA A 50 6.49 -13.24 -10.92
CA ALA A 50 5.08 -13.28 -10.55
C ALA A 50 4.30 -14.38 -11.31
N ASN A 51 4.72 -14.75 -12.53
CA ASN A 51 4.03 -15.78 -13.31
C ASN A 51 4.15 -17.18 -12.67
N ASN A 52 5.16 -17.38 -11.84
CA ASN A 52 5.49 -18.67 -11.21
C ASN A 52 5.15 -18.71 -9.71
N GLN A 53 4.52 -17.67 -9.16
CA GLN A 53 4.16 -17.64 -7.75
C GLN A 53 2.71 -18.08 -7.50
N PRO A 54 2.39 -18.58 -6.31
CA PRO A 54 1.01 -18.68 -5.85
C PRO A 54 0.47 -17.32 -5.40
N SER A 55 -0.84 -17.25 -5.18
CA SER A 55 -1.47 -16.11 -4.49
C SER A 55 -0.81 -15.87 -3.11
N PRO A 56 -0.58 -14.60 -2.72
CA PRO A 56 -0.98 -13.37 -3.41
C PRO A 56 0.06 -12.78 -4.38
N LEU A 57 1.18 -13.47 -4.64
CA LEU A 57 2.29 -12.96 -5.46
C LEU A 57 2.11 -13.21 -6.96
N ASN A 58 1.02 -13.83 -7.38
CA ASN A 58 0.65 -14.00 -8.79
C ASN A 58 -0.15 -12.82 -9.38
N SER A 59 -0.35 -11.74 -8.61
CA SER A 59 -1.10 -10.57 -9.07
C SER A 59 -0.24 -9.70 -9.98
N THR A 60 -0.46 -9.79 -11.29
CA THR A 60 0.26 -9.01 -12.31
C THR A 60 0.04 -7.50 -12.15
N GLY A 61 -1.15 -7.06 -11.72
CA GLY A 61 -1.43 -5.65 -11.40
C GLY A 61 -0.56 -5.10 -10.26
N MET A 62 -0.11 -5.97 -9.37
CA MET A 62 0.81 -5.64 -8.28
C MET A 62 2.28 -5.87 -8.64
N PHE A 63 2.61 -6.35 -9.84
CA PHE A 63 4.00 -6.49 -10.28
C PHE A 63 4.37 -5.33 -11.22
N TRP A 64 5.56 -4.76 -11.07
CA TRP A 64 6.15 -3.84 -12.04
C TRP A 64 7.11 -4.60 -12.92
N SER A 65 6.81 -4.69 -14.21
CA SER A 65 7.71 -5.30 -15.18
C SER A 65 9.04 -4.55 -15.28
N TRP A 66 9.03 -3.21 -15.25
CA TRP A 66 10.23 -2.40 -15.46
C TRP A 66 11.17 -2.31 -14.24
N THR A 67 10.68 -2.48 -13.01
CA THR A 67 11.54 -2.64 -11.82
C THR A 67 11.72 -4.11 -11.43
N SER A 68 11.10 -5.03 -12.18
CA SER A 68 11.05 -6.46 -11.90
C SER A 68 10.69 -6.77 -10.45
N GLY A 69 9.67 -6.12 -9.89
CA GLY A 69 9.32 -6.28 -8.48
C GLY A 69 7.90 -5.87 -8.09
N PHE A 70 7.49 -6.25 -6.87
CA PHE A 70 6.13 -6.02 -6.40
C PHE A 70 5.88 -4.60 -5.86
N LYS A 71 4.72 -4.05 -6.19
CA LYS A 71 4.09 -2.91 -5.53
C LYS A 71 3.62 -3.36 -4.14
N PHE A 72 3.91 -2.57 -3.13
CA PHE A 72 3.45 -2.73 -1.75
C PHE A 72 2.12 -2.03 -1.51
N LEU A 73 1.91 -0.92 -2.21
CA LEU A 73 0.67 -0.16 -2.28
C LEU A 73 0.40 0.18 -3.75
N LYS A 74 -0.84 -0.03 -4.20
CA LYS A 74 -1.37 0.50 -5.45
C LYS A 74 -2.68 1.21 -5.15
N LEU A 75 -2.74 2.49 -5.46
CA LEU A 75 -3.94 3.30 -5.47
C LEU A 75 -4.02 3.96 -6.85
N ASP A 76 -5.08 3.65 -7.59
CA ASP A 76 -5.40 4.29 -8.87
C ASP A 76 -6.78 4.91 -8.77
N PHE A 77 -6.94 6.13 -9.25
CA PHE A 77 -8.20 6.85 -9.19
C PHE A 77 -8.30 7.89 -10.30
N GLU A 78 -9.54 8.28 -10.59
CA GLU A 78 -9.86 9.38 -11.50
C GLU A 78 -10.69 10.41 -10.75
N THR A 79 -10.53 11.66 -11.16
CA THR A 79 -11.26 12.83 -10.69
C THR A 79 -11.62 13.70 -11.89
N ALA A 80 -12.43 14.74 -11.69
CA ALA A 80 -12.73 15.69 -12.77
C ALA A 80 -11.46 16.36 -13.30
N GLU A 81 -10.49 16.63 -12.42
CA GLU A 81 -9.23 17.30 -12.72
C GLU A 81 -8.22 16.40 -13.44
N THR A 82 -8.20 15.11 -13.13
CA THR A 82 -7.26 14.14 -13.74
C THR A 82 -7.77 13.54 -15.05
N GLY A 83 -9.07 13.64 -15.32
CA GLY A 83 -9.71 13.10 -16.51
C GLY A 83 -9.46 11.60 -16.69
N SER A 84 -9.47 11.14 -17.94
CA SER A 84 -9.28 9.71 -18.26
C SER A 84 -7.85 9.21 -18.09
N THR A 85 -6.88 10.10 -17.90
CA THR A 85 -5.49 9.74 -17.58
C THR A 85 -5.39 9.24 -16.14
N GLY A 86 -6.24 9.77 -15.25
CA GLY A 86 -6.26 9.42 -13.84
C GLY A 86 -4.99 9.82 -13.09
N SER A 87 -4.89 9.31 -11.86
CA SER A 87 -3.71 9.41 -11.02
C SER A 87 -3.38 8.06 -10.39
N ALA A 88 -2.10 7.87 -10.08
CA ALA A 88 -1.54 6.64 -9.57
C ALA A 88 -0.58 6.92 -8.41
N VAL A 89 -0.79 6.23 -7.29
CA VAL A 89 0.12 6.16 -6.15
C VAL A 89 0.58 4.72 -5.99
N HIS A 90 1.79 4.43 -6.46
CA HIS A 90 2.39 3.11 -6.46
C HIS A 90 3.69 3.10 -5.65
N ILE A 91 3.66 2.43 -4.50
CA ILE A 91 4.81 2.32 -3.59
C ILE A 91 5.33 0.90 -3.62
N GLY A 92 6.64 0.71 -3.70
CA GLY A 92 7.36 -0.56 -3.61
C GLY A 92 8.87 -0.30 -3.64
N SER A 93 9.70 -1.33 -3.56
CA SER A 93 11.16 -1.12 -3.52
C SER A 93 11.69 -0.52 -4.83
N ALA A 94 12.77 0.23 -4.74
CA ALA A 94 13.38 0.92 -5.88
C ALA A 94 14.90 0.99 -5.78
N ASN A 95 15.52 1.33 -6.92
CA ASN A 95 16.98 1.30 -7.10
C ASN A 95 17.55 -0.06 -6.68
N CYS A 96 17.00 -1.10 -7.31
CA CYS A 96 17.31 -2.49 -7.01
C CYS A 96 18.33 -3.05 -8.01
N THR A 97 19.19 -3.93 -7.52
CA THR A 97 20.18 -4.67 -8.31
C THR A 97 20.02 -6.17 -8.07
N GLY A 98 20.59 -7.00 -8.95
CA GLY A 98 20.43 -8.45 -8.91
C GLY A 98 19.09 -8.92 -9.48
N SER A 99 18.76 -10.20 -9.25
CA SER A 99 17.56 -10.85 -9.79
C SER A 99 16.91 -11.80 -8.79
N GLY A 100 15.58 -11.95 -8.85
CA GLY A 100 14.88 -12.96 -8.08
C GLY A 100 15.01 -12.75 -6.57
N SER A 101 15.24 -13.84 -5.84
CA SER A 101 15.45 -13.81 -4.39
C SER A 101 16.76 -13.15 -3.97
N SER A 102 17.70 -12.93 -4.90
CA SER A 102 19.01 -12.33 -4.65
C SER A 102 19.04 -10.83 -4.90
N SER A 103 17.91 -10.23 -5.25
CA SER A 103 17.82 -8.79 -5.46
C SER A 103 17.98 -8.01 -4.17
N THR A 104 18.69 -6.88 -4.25
CA THR A 104 18.87 -5.91 -3.15
C THR A 104 18.45 -4.53 -3.61
N CYS A 105 17.81 -3.76 -2.74
CA CYS A 105 17.29 -2.43 -3.08
C CYS A 105 17.83 -1.34 -2.17
N ALA A 106 18.33 -0.25 -2.76
CA ALA A 106 18.77 0.90 -1.97
C ALA A 106 17.59 1.63 -1.29
N ARG A 107 16.43 1.69 -1.96
CA ARG A 107 15.17 2.16 -1.36
C ARG A 107 14.28 0.98 -1.07
N ILE A 108 14.31 0.53 0.18
CA ILE A 108 13.56 -0.64 0.63
C ILE A 108 12.05 -0.37 0.61
N ASN A 109 11.61 0.81 1.05
CA ASN A 109 10.22 1.26 1.06
C ASN A 109 9.24 0.37 1.84
N ARG A 110 9.73 -0.42 2.79
CA ARG A 110 8.89 -1.24 3.69
C ARG A 110 8.49 -0.41 4.89
N ILE A 111 7.19 -0.27 5.13
CA ILE A 111 6.66 0.60 6.18
C ILE A 111 6.23 -0.25 7.38
N PRO A 112 6.95 -0.19 8.52
CA PRO A 112 6.48 -0.79 9.75
C PRO A 112 5.32 0.05 10.30
N VAL A 113 4.21 -0.61 10.59
CA VAL A 113 3.02 0.01 11.18
C VAL A 113 2.82 -0.57 12.57
N THR A 114 2.70 0.29 13.57
CA THR A 114 2.35 -0.07 14.94
C THR A 114 1.16 0.77 15.37
N LEU A 115 0.05 0.12 15.72
CA LEU A 115 -1.18 0.77 16.17
C LEU A 115 -1.51 0.26 17.57
N THR A 116 -1.53 1.15 18.55
CA THR A 116 -1.80 0.86 19.97
C THR A 116 -2.94 1.76 20.45
N PRO A 117 -4.20 1.42 20.14
CA PRO A 117 -5.33 2.25 20.52
C PRO A 117 -5.55 2.16 22.03
N GLU A 118 -6.14 3.20 22.62
CA GLU A 118 -6.58 3.15 24.01
C GLU A 118 -7.59 1.99 24.19
N GLY A 119 -7.45 1.23 25.28
CA GLY A 119 -8.25 0.03 25.52
C GLY A 119 -7.81 -1.22 24.75
N GLY A 120 -6.80 -1.12 23.88
CA GLY A 120 -6.27 -2.25 23.11
C GLY A 120 -7.02 -2.52 21.80
N PHE A 121 -6.46 -3.42 21.00
CA PHE A 121 -7.02 -3.80 19.70
C PHE A 121 -7.89 -5.06 19.82
N ASN A 122 -9.12 -4.98 19.34
CA ASN A 122 -10.04 -6.11 19.25
C ASN A 122 -10.54 -6.28 17.80
N PRO A 123 -10.06 -7.29 17.06
CA PRO A 123 -10.45 -7.49 15.66
C PRO A 123 -11.93 -7.89 15.49
N ALA A 124 -12.64 -8.25 16.56
CA ALA A 124 -14.09 -8.49 16.50
C ALA A 124 -14.87 -7.17 16.36
N THR A 125 -14.47 -6.12 17.10
CA THR A 125 -15.20 -4.85 17.20
C THR A 125 -14.53 -3.69 16.45
N GLN A 126 -13.27 -3.85 16.04
CA GLN A 126 -12.47 -2.83 15.39
C GLN A 126 -11.89 -3.31 14.05
N GLU A 127 -11.54 -2.34 13.21
CA GLU A 127 -10.90 -2.53 11.91
C GLU A 127 -9.71 -1.58 11.73
N ILE A 128 -8.79 -1.96 10.85
CA ILE A 128 -7.68 -1.10 10.44
C ILE A 128 -8.10 -0.38 9.17
N LYS A 129 -8.04 0.95 9.20
CA LYS A 129 -8.32 1.82 8.06
C LYS A 129 -7.01 2.41 7.54
N ILE A 130 -6.81 2.37 6.23
CA ILE A 130 -5.89 3.29 5.54
C ILE A 130 -6.63 4.60 5.22
N ASP A 131 -6.07 5.72 5.66
CA ASP A 131 -6.64 7.04 5.43
C ASP A 131 -6.08 7.67 4.15
N ILE A 132 -6.85 7.53 3.07
CA ILE A 132 -6.47 8.05 1.75
C ILE A 132 -6.45 9.59 1.72
N GLN A 133 -7.29 10.24 2.53
CA GLN A 133 -7.25 11.69 2.63
C GLN A 133 -5.94 12.15 3.28
N ALA A 134 -5.49 11.47 4.34
CA ALA A 134 -4.19 11.74 4.93
C ALA A 134 -3.03 11.41 3.98
N LEU A 135 -3.15 10.36 3.17
CA LEU A 135 -2.15 10.00 2.16
C LEU A 135 -1.97 11.10 1.10
N LEU A 136 -3.09 11.64 0.61
CA LEU A 136 -3.11 12.67 -0.43
C LEU A 136 -3.07 14.11 0.15
N ASN A 137 -2.86 14.26 1.45
CA ASN A 137 -2.87 15.58 2.09
C ASN A 137 -1.76 16.46 1.51
N GLY A 138 -2.11 17.66 1.04
CA GLY A 138 -1.20 18.59 0.39
C GLY A 138 -1.13 18.48 -1.14
N THR A 139 -1.79 17.50 -1.75
CA THR A 139 -1.94 17.48 -3.22
C THR A 139 -3.06 18.43 -3.65
N ASP A 140 -2.81 19.30 -4.63
CA ASP A 140 -3.82 20.16 -5.25
C ASP A 140 -3.98 19.79 -6.73
N LEU A 141 -5.02 19.02 -7.03
CA LEU A 141 -5.31 18.56 -8.38
C LEU A 141 -5.88 19.66 -9.27
N THR A 142 -6.45 20.72 -8.68
CA THR A 142 -6.99 21.86 -9.44
C THR A 142 -5.86 22.73 -9.97
N ALA A 143 -4.79 22.91 -9.17
CA ALA A 143 -3.58 23.62 -9.60
C ALA A 143 -2.71 22.76 -10.53
N ASN A 144 -2.63 21.45 -10.28
CA ASN A 144 -1.89 20.52 -11.11
C ASN A 144 -2.49 19.12 -11.04
N GLN A 145 -3.09 18.65 -12.14
CA GLN A 145 -3.69 17.31 -12.23
C GLN A 145 -2.72 16.17 -11.90
N TYR A 146 -1.40 16.38 -12.01
CA TYR A 146 -0.38 15.39 -11.67
C TYR A 146 0.12 15.48 -10.21
N ALA A 147 -0.45 16.35 -9.37
CA ALA A 147 0.03 16.61 -8.02
C ALA A 147 -0.05 15.39 -7.08
N SER A 148 -0.84 14.38 -7.41
CA SER A 148 -0.92 13.12 -6.66
C SER A 148 -0.20 11.95 -7.33
N LEU A 149 0.31 12.12 -8.56
CA LEU A 149 1.02 11.07 -9.28
C LEU A 149 2.33 10.77 -8.55
N CYS A 150 2.46 9.53 -8.08
CA CYS A 150 3.69 9.05 -7.47
C CYS A 150 3.92 7.57 -7.77
N MET A 151 5.05 7.27 -8.41
CA MET A 151 5.50 5.90 -8.63
C MET A 151 6.91 5.76 -8.06
N SER A 152 7.09 5.00 -6.99
CA SER A 152 8.40 4.91 -6.30
C SER A 152 9.57 4.33 -7.12
N GLY A 153 9.31 3.76 -8.31
CA GLY A 153 10.32 3.25 -9.24
C GLY A 153 11.31 4.33 -9.72
N LEU A 154 12.40 3.91 -10.37
CA LEU A 154 13.55 4.76 -10.70
C LEU A 154 13.20 6.09 -11.39
N THR A 155 12.41 6.06 -12.46
CA THR A 155 11.98 7.27 -13.17
C THR A 155 10.74 7.90 -12.53
N GLY A 156 9.90 7.11 -11.88
CA GLY A 156 8.66 7.59 -11.29
C GLY A 156 8.86 8.42 -10.02
N ILE A 157 9.98 8.24 -9.31
CA ILE A 157 10.24 8.94 -8.04
C ILE A 157 10.31 10.45 -8.19
N THR A 158 10.60 10.95 -9.40
CA THR A 158 10.63 12.38 -9.74
C THR A 158 9.24 12.93 -10.08
N SER A 159 8.18 12.12 -9.99
CA SER A 159 6.81 12.58 -10.21
C SER A 159 6.43 13.62 -9.14
N THR A 160 5.68 14.64 -9.54
CA THR A 160 5.33 15.79 -8.70
C THR A 160 4.71 15.41 -7.36
N GLY A 161 3.96 14.31 -7.29
CA GLY A 161 3.33 13.87 -6.05
C GLY A 161 4.25 13.17 -5.07
N CYS A 162 5.37 12.56 -5.50
CA CYS A 162 6.17 11.74 -4.58
C CYS A 162 6.74 12.50 -3.37
N PRO A 163 7.23 13.75 -3.49
CA PRO A 163 7.62 14.57 -2.34
C PRO A 163 6.51 14.81 -1.31
N ILE A 164 5.23 14.72 -1.69
CA ILE A 164 4.08 14.84 -0.80
C ILE A 164 3.71 13.46 -0.22
N ILE A 165 3.60 12.45 -1.09
CA ILE A 165 3.08 11.13 -0.74
C ILE A 165 4.01 10.34 0.19
N PHE A 166 5.32 10.36 -0.05
CA PHE A 166 6.30 9.61 0.76
C PHE A 166 6.27 10.00 2.24
N PRO A 167 6.39 11.30 2.62
CA PRO A 167 6.33 11.67 4.03
C PRO A 167 4.95 11.37 4.65
N ASN A 168 3.85 11.50 3.89
CA ASN A 168 2.51 11.19 4.38
C ASN A 168 2.36 9.70 4.75
N ILE A 169 2.89 8.78 3.93
CA ILE A 169 2.82 7.34 4.20
C ILE A 169 3.88 6.85 5.21
N GLY A 170 4.83 7.72 5.59
CA GLY A 170 5.84 7.43 6.61
C GLY A 170 7.19 7.00 6.06
N LEU A 171 7.54 7.38 4.84
CA LEU A 171 8.83 7.11 4.22
C LEU A 171 9.61 8.39 3.95
N ASP A 172 10.93 8.33 4.12
CA ASP A 172 11.85 9.30 3.53
C ASP A 172 11.92 9.07 2.01
N LEU A 173 11.73 10.12 1.22
CA LEU A 173 11.72 10.03 -0.24
C LEU A 173 13.05 9.54 -0.82
N ASN A 174 14.16 10.04 -0.27
CA ASN A 174 15.49 9.83 -0.83
C ASN A 174 16.07 8.49 -0.39
N ALA A 175 15.97 8.19 0.92
CA ALA A 175 16.50 6.98 1.53
C ALA A 175 15.55 5.78 1.38
N GLY A 176 14.25 6.00 1.21
CA GLY A 176 13.27 4.91 1.18
C GLY A 176 13.17 4.14 2.50
N THR A 177 13.56 4.80 3.60
CA THR A 177 13.50 4.27 4.96
C THR A 177 12.30 4.84 5.72
N PRO A 178 11.76 4.14 6.72
CA PRO A 178 10.70 4.69 7.58
C PRO A 178 11.14 5.99 8.26
N THR A 179 10.23 6.97 8.35
CA THR A 179 10.45 8.18 9.14
C THR A 179 10.46 7.86 10.64
N THR A 180 11.10 8.71 11.44
CA THR A 180 11.16 8.57 12.92
C THR A 180 10.69 9.87 13.59
N PRO A 181 9.62 9.85 14.41
CA PRO A 181 8.72 8.71 14.62
C PRO A 181 7.97 8.38 13.33
N THR A 182 7.68 7.09 13.10
CA THR A 182 6.97 6.67 11.90
C THR A 182 5.53 7.20 11.96
N LYS A 183 5.23 8.20 11.15
CA LYS A 183 3.86 8.65 10.92
C LYS A 183 3.26 7.79 9.83
N THR A 184 2.13 7.15 10.11
CA THR A 184 1.49 6.30 9.11
C THR A 184 0.06 6.78 8.87
N VAL A 185 -0.44 6.54 7.66
CA VAL A 185 -1.85 6.77 7.30
C VAL A 185 -2.78 5.69 7.82
N PHE A 186 -2.31 4.78 8.67
CA PHE A 186 -3.12 3.70 9.22
C PHE A 186 -3.69 4.11 10.59
N SER A 187 -4.95 3.76 10.82
CA SER A 187 -5.63 4.01 12.09
C SER A 187 -6.54 2.83 12.43
N ILE A 188 -6.85 2.69 13.72
CA ILE A 188 -7.89 1.75 14.18
C ILE A 188 -9.19 2.51 14.33
N LYS A 189 -10.28 1.92 13.84
CA LYS A 189 -11.64 2.45 14.02
C LYS A 189 -12.58 1.36 14.52
N ALA A 190 -13.63 1.75 15.22
CA ALA A 190 -14.73 0.85 15.52
C ALA A 190 -15.41 0.44 14.22
N LYS A 191 -15.77 -0.84 14.09
CA LYS A 191 -16.60 -1.30 12.97
C LYS A 191 -17.96 -0.62 13.06
N ILE A 192 -18.36 0.01 11.98
CA ILE A 192 -19.70 0.60 11.86
C ILE A 192 -20.54 -0.38 11.03
N ASN A 193 -21.66 -0.86 11.56
CA ASN A 193 -22.67 -1.59 10.79
C ASN A 193 -23.36 -0.64 9.79
N LYS A 194 -22.67 -0.20 8.73
CA LYS A 194 -23.29 0.62 7.65
C LYS A 194 -22.67 0.32 6.28
N ASN A 195 -23.55 -0.04 5.33
CA ASN A 195 -23.30 0.02 3.89
C ASN A 195 -22.81 1.43 3.51
N ARG A 196 -21.59 1.57 2.98
CA ARG A 196 -21.10 2.85 2.43
C ARG A 196 -20.84 2.74 0.93
N PRO A 197 -21.51 3.58 0.11
CA PRO A 197 -21.17 3.79 -1.30
C PRO A 197 -20.09 4.88 -1.39
N ASN A 198 -18.92 4.50 -1.88
CA ASN A 198 -17.89 5.30 -2.60
C ASN A 198 -16.58 4.52 -2.50
N LYS A 199 -16.22 3.82 -3.58
CA LYS A 199 -15.08 2.91 -3.62
C LYS A 199 -13.84 3.66 -4.09
N ILE A 200 -12.89 3.88 -3.18
CA ILE A 200 -11.48 4.13 -3.53
C ILE A 200 -10.79 2.77 -3.50
N PHE A 201 -10.09 2.41 -4.56
CA PHE A 201 -9.47 1.11 -4.72
C PHE A 201 -8.02 1.14 -4.23
N VAL A 202 -7.72 0.31 -3.24
CA VAL A 202 -6.37 0.19 -2.66
C VAL A 202 -5.95 -1.28 -2.71
N ARG A 203 -4.72 -1.56 -3.11
CA ARG A 203 -4.12 -2.88 -2.93
C ARG A 203 -2.90 -2.77 -2.04
N ALA A 204 -2.79 -3.62 -1.03
CA ALA A 204 -1.73 -3.53 -0.02
C ALA A 204 -1.26 -4.91 0.47
N PHE A 205 0.04 -5.16 0.48
CA PHE A 205 0.61 -6.38 1.08
C PHE A 205 0.86 -6.22 2.57
N TRP A 206 0.26 -7.08 3.40
CA TRP A 206 0.40 -7.04 4.85
C TRP A 206 1.15 -8.28 5.37
N ARG A 207 2.09 -8.06 6.29
CA ARG A 207 2.80 -9.11 7.04
C ARG A 207 2.63 -8.91 8.54
N TYR A 208 2.23 -9.97 9.26
CA TYR A 208 2.31 -10.04 10.73
C TYR A 208 3.68 -10.56 11.16
N ASN A 209 4.20 -10.01 12.25
CA ASN A 209 5.23 -10.66 13.05
C ASN A 209 4.52 -11.25 14.27
N THR A 210 4.58 -12.57 14.43
CA THR A 210 4.34 -13.25 15.70
C THR A 210 5.54 -13.06 16.61
#